data_AF-A0A2A3GW24-F1
#
_entry.id   AF-A0A2A3GW24-F1
#
_cell.length_a   1.000
_cell.length_b   1.000
_cell.length_c   1.000
_cell.angle_alpha   90.00
_cell.angle_beta   90.00
_cell.angle_gamma   90.00
#
_symmetry.space_group_name_H-M   'P 1'
#
loop_
_entity.id
_entity.type
_entity.pdbx_description
1 polymer ?
#
loop_
_entity_poly.entity_id
_entity_poly.type
_entity_poly.pdbx_seq_one_letter_code
_entity_poly.pdbx_strand_id
1 'polypeptide(L)'
;MFRGFAVPAAALAGTVLAASALLAAPSATASEARRAGDVCFWTAAGQHGSSWCYTPPGYTDVPEFLHDRAASFRSTADTAVYAIDWGRDTCHYRLIRARDLADNWPWGARLDGVADTTMGCEVG
;
A
#
# COMPACT_ATOMS: atom_id res chain seq x y z
N MET A 1 6.85 8.84 74.43
CA MET A 1 8.01 8.31 73.68
C MET A 1 7.91 6.79 73.75
N PHE A 2 7.45 6.11 72.70
CA PHE A 2 7.28 4.65 72.74
C PHE A 2 8.17 4.01 71.68
N ARG A 3 9.17 3.25 72.16
CA ARG A 3 9.99 2.32 71.38
C ARG A 3 9.37 0.94 71.51
N GLY A 4 9.12 0.29 70.40
CA GLY A 4 8.81 -1.14 70.32
C GLY A 4 9.43 -1.69 69.05
N PHE A 5 10.56 -2.39 69.18
CA PHE A 5 11.23 -3.09 68.10
C PHE A 5 10.56 -4.44 67.88
N ALA A 6 10.33 -4.81 66.61
CA ALA A 6 10.14 -6.19 66.21
C ALA A 6 10.70 -6.37 64.79
N VAL A 7 11.72 -7.22 64.67
CA VAL A 7 12.24 -7.80 63.42
C VAL A 7 12.19 -9.31 63.64
N PRO A 8 11.65 -10.10 62.69
CA PRO A 8 12.57 -10.98 61.98
C PRO A 8 12.28 -11.17 60.48
N ALA A 9 13.41 -11.23 59.77
CA ALA A 9 13.75 -11.93 58.54
C ALA A 9 12.68 -12.78 57.81
N ALA A 10 12.55 -12.52 56.50
CA ALA A 10 12.23 -13.55 55.51
C ALA A 10 12.97 -13.25 54.20
N ALA A 11 13.40 -14.32 53.54
CA ALA A 11 14.52 -14.39 52.62
C ALA A 11 14.19 -14.06 51.15
N LEU A 12 15.26 -13.63 50.47
CA LEU A 12 15.64 -13.84 49.05
C LEU A 12 14.69 -14.65 48.15
N ALA A 13 14.29 -14.06 47.02
CA ALA A 13 14.42 -14.67 45.69
C ALA A 13 14.08 -13.64 44.61
N GLY A 14 15.11 -13.21 43.88
CA GLY A 14 14.92 -12.43 42.66
C GLY A 14 14.29 -13.29 41.56
N THR A 15 13.35 -12.73 40.84
CA THR A 15 12.99 -13.18 39.49
C THR A 15 12.88 -11.95 38.61
N VAL A 16 13.92 -11.75 37.80
CA VAL A 16 13.89 -10.89 36.61
C VAL A 16 13.20 -11.71 35.52
N LEU A 17 12.07 -11.23 35.03
CA LEU A 17 11.51 -11.66 33.74
C LEU A 17 11.00 -10.41 33.02
N ALA A 18 11.87 -9.90 32.16
CA ALA A 18 11.49 -9.05 31.06
C ALA A 18 10.64 -9.88 30.07
N ALA A 19 9.51 -9.34 29.61
CA ALA A 19 8.88 -9.79 28.38
C ALA A 19 8.19 -8.62 27.69
N SER A 20 8.65 -8.41 26.47
CA SER A 20 8.45 -7.32 25.53
C SER A 20 7.01 -7.12 25.08
N ALA A 21 6.73 -5.87 24.68
CA ALA A 21 5.54 -5.44 23.96
C ALA A 21 5.29 -6.24 22.67
N LEU A 22 4.02 -6.53 22.41
CA LEU A 22 3.49 -6.69 21.05
C LEU A 22 2.11 -6.02 21.02
N LEU A 23 2.07 -4.75 20.63
CA LEU A 23 0.85 -4.20 20.04
C LEU A 23 0.65 -4.96 18.72
N ALA A 24 -0.38 -5.80 18.68
CA ALA A 24 -0.86 -6.36 17.42
C ALA A 24 -1.48 -5.23 16.60
N ALA A 25 -0.71 -4.67 15.66
CA ALA A 25 -1.25 -3.84 14.60
C ALA A 25 -2.12 -4.74 13.68
N PRO A 26 -3.34 -4.33 13.30
CA PRO A 26 -4.11 -5.07 12.31
C PRO A 26 -3.52 -4.82 10.93
N SER A 27 -2.58 -5.64 10.49
CA SER A 27 -2.17 -5.71 9.08
C SER A 27 -3.15 -6.57 8.30
N ALA A 28 -4.40 -6.10 8.20
CA ALA A 28 -5.33 -6.58 7.19
C ALA A 28 -5.26 -5.59 6.04
N THR A 29 -4.39 -5.84 5.05
CA THR A 29 -4.53 -5.24 3.73
C THR A 29 -5.80 -5.80 3.12
N ALA A 30 -6.93 -5.15 3.41
CA ALA A 30 -8.18 -5.43 2.74
C ALA A 30 -7.92 -5.28 1.24
N SER A 31 -8.01 -6.40 0.50
CA SER A 31 -8.08 -6.34 -0.95
C SER A 31 -9.31 -5.49 -1.28
N GLU A 32 -9.09 -4.29 -1.78
CA GLU A 32 -10.20 -3.42 -2.16
C GLU A 32 -11.03 -4.15 -3.23
N ALA A 33 -12.31 -4.39 -2.92
CA ALA A 33 -13.18 -5.16 -3.79
C ALA A 33 -13.41 -4.37 -5.09
N ARG A 34 -12.85 -4.89 -6.19
CA ARG A 34 -12.99 -4.35 -7.56
C ARG A 34 -14.46 -4.10 -7.92
N ARG A 35 -14.81 -2.85 -8.21
CA ARG A 35 -16.12 -2.45 -8.75
C ARG A 35 -16.06 -2.32 -10.27
N ALA A 36 -17.23 -2.21 -10.90
CA ALA A 36 -17.31 -1.83 -12.30
C ALA A 36 -16.91 -0.36 -12.46
N GLY A 37 -16.02 -0.06 -13.41
CA GLY A 37 -15.46 1.27 -13.61
C GLY A 37 -14.05 1.45 -13.03
N ASP A 38 -13.61 0.55 -12.15
CA ASP A 38 -12.31 0.64 -11.50
C ASP A 38 -11.16 0.13 -12.37
N VAL A 39 -9.97 0.64 -12.09
CA VAL A 39 -8.69 0.09 -12.54
C VAL A 39 -7.90 -0.35 -11.32
N CYS A 40 -7.70 -1.64 -11.18
CA CYS A 40 -7.02 -2.22 -10.02
C CYS A 40 -5.59 -2.62 -10.38
N PHE A 41 -4.70 -2.49 -9.42
CA PHE A 41 -3.27 -2.79 -9.51
C PHE A 41 -2.86 -3.77 -8.42
N TRP A 42 -1.90 -4.62 -8.74
CA TRP A 42 -1.44 -5.69 -7.86
C TRP A 42 0.08 -5.74 -7.77
N THR A 43 0.58 -6.08 -6.58
CA THR A 43 2.02 -6.20 -6.31
C THR A 43 2.68 -7.41 -6.98
N ALA A 44 1.91 -8.40 -7.43
CA ALA A 44 2.42 -9.56 -8.14
C ALA A 44 1.75 -9.72 -9.52
N ALA A 45 2.40 -10.52 -10.37
CA ALA A 45 1.88 -10.88 -11.69
C ALA A 45 0.55 -11.63 -11.59
N GLY A 46 -0.27 -11.58 -12.65
CA GLY A 46 -1.54 -12.32 -12.74
C GLY A 46 -2.61 -11.88 -11.74
N GLN A 47 -2.59 -10.62 -11.31
CA GLN A 47 -3.52 -10.03 -10.34
C GLN A 47 -3.52 -10.74 -8.97
N HIS A 48 -2.32 -11.07 -8.49
CA HIS A 48 -2.08 -11.67 -7.16
C HIS A 48 -1.40 -10.69 -6.19
N GLY A 49 -1.44 -11.02 -4.90
CA GLY A 49 -0.82 -10.21 -3.84
C GLY A 49 -1.73 -9.09 -3.33
N SER A 50 -1.13 -8.07 -2.71
CA SER A 50 -1.85 -6.90 -2.23
C SER A 50 -2.33 -6.07 -3.40
N SER A 51 -3.50 -5.43 -3.25
CA SER A 51 -4.15 -4.71 -4.33
C SER A 51 -4.74 -3.38 -3.88
N TRP A 52 -4.85 -2.46 -4.83
CA TRP A 52 -5.57 -1.20 -4.69
C TRP A 52 -6.30 -0.88 -6.00
N CYS A 53 -7.44 -0.22 -5.91
CA CYS A 53 -8.25 0.14 -7.06
C CYS A 53 -8.40 1.65 -7.17
N TYR A 54 -8.07 2.17 -8.35
CA TYR A 54 -8.38 3.53 -8.74
C TYR A 54 -9.82 3.59 -9.27
N THR A 55 -10.61 4.52 -8.75
CA THR A 55 -11.95 4.86 -9.25
C THR A 55 -11.91 6.29 -9.80
N PRO A 56 -12.06 6.48 -11.13
CA PRO A 56 -12.16 7.81 -11.73
C PRO A 56 -13.31 8.66 -11.16
N PRO A 57 -13.23 10.01 -11.20
CA PRO A 57 -12.22 10.83 -11.89
C PRO A 57 -11.12 11.40 -10.97
N GLY A 58 -10.17 12.13 -11.55
CA GLY A 58 -9.12 12.86 -10.85
C GLY A 58 -7.80 12.11 -10.73
N TYR A 59 -6.78 12.75 -10.18
CA TYR A 59 -5.52 12.08 -9.85
C TYR A 59 -5.61 11.44 -8.47
N THR A 60 -5.03 10.26 -8.30
CA THR A 60 -4.84 9.63 -6.99
C THR A 60 -3.48 8.94 -6.93
N ASP A 61 -2.68 9.28 -5.91
CA ASP A 61 -1.45 8.57 -5.58
C ASP A 61 -1.75 7.11 -5.24
N VAL A 62 -0.89 6.20 -5.69
CA VAL A 62 -0.99 4.82 -5.23
C VAL A 62 -0.61 4.72 -3.76
N PRO A 63 -1.19 3.77 -3.00
CA PRO A 63 -0.70 3.48 -1.66
C PRO A 63 0.79 3.10 -1.67
N GLU A 64 1.50 3.41 -0.60
CA GLU A 64 2.94 3.17 -0.45
C GLU A 64 3.36 1.76 -0.92
N PHE A 65 2.63 0.71 -0.55
CA PHE A 65 2.98 -0.67 -0.90
C PHE A 65 2.94 -0.98 -2.42
N LEU A 66 2.33 -0.12 -3.24
CA LEU A 66 2.25 -0.23 -4.70
C LEU A 66 3.11 0.78 -5.45
N HIS A 67 3.63 1.81 -4.77
CA HIS A 67 4.56 2.77 -5.36
C HIS A 67 5.77 2.01 -5.91
N ASP A 68 6.05 2.21 -7.20
CA ASP A 68 7.11 1.51 -7.95
C ASP A 68 7.05 -0.02 -7.92
N ARG A 69 5.88 -0.59 -7.59
CA ARG A 69 5.74 -2.02 -7.25
C ARG A 69 4.54 -2.69 -7.90
N ALA A 70 3.83 -2.02 -8.81
CA ALA A 70 2.74 -2.64 -9.54
C ALA A 70 3.29 -3.62 -10.59
N ALA A 71 2.98 -4.90 -10.45
CA ALA A 71 3.44 -5.95 -11.36
C ALA A 71 2.34 -6.37 -12.37
N SER A 72 1.08 -6.11 -12.06
CA SER A 72 -0.05 -6.37 -12.96
C SER A 72 -1.21 -5.40 -12.69
N PHE A 73 -2.08 -5.22 -13.69
CA PHE A 73 -3.29 -4.42 -13.55
C PHE A 73 -4.44 -5.00 -14.34
N ARG A 74 -5.66 -4.58 -14.01
CA ARG A 74 -6.88 -4.89 -14.74
C ARG A 74 -7.86 -3.73 -14.68
N SER A 75 -8.29 -3.26 -15.84
CA SER A 75 -9.32 -2.25 -15.99
C SER A 75 -10.70 -2.87 -16.20
N THR A 76 -11.70 -2.37 -15.48
CA THR A 76 -13.13 -2.52 -15.84
C THR A 76 -13.72 -1.24 -16.40
N ALA A 77 -12.95 -0.16 -16.43
CA ALA A 77 -13.39 1.12 -16.93
C ALA A 77 -13.75 1.03 -18.42
N ASP A 78 -14.83 1.72 -18.80
CA ASP A 78 -15.23 1.90 -20.20
C ASP A 78 -14.46 3.04 -20.89
N THR A 79 -13.66 3.78 -20.13
CA THR A 79 -12.77 4.84 -20.62
C THR A 79 -11.32 4.48 -20.34
N ALA A 80 -10.41 5.14 -21.07
CA ALA A 80 -8.99 5.04 -20.77
C ALA A 80 -8.63 5.84 -19.51
N VAL A 81 -7.56 5.42 -18.84
CA VAL A 81 -6.91 6.15 -17.75
C VAL A 81 -5.41 6.19 -18.00
N TYR A 82 -4.69 6.94 -17.19
CA TYR A 82 -3.27 7.17 -17.32
C TYR A 82 -2.57 6.83 -16.02
N ALA A 83 -1.65 5.87 -16.07
CA ALA A 83 -0.71 5.68 -14.99
C ALA A 83 0.38 6.76 -15.08
N ILE A 84 0.75 7.34 -13.94
CA ILE A 84 1.62 8.51 -13.84
C ILE A 84 2.89 8.14 -13.07
N ASP A 85 4.02 8.62 -13.58
CA ASP A 85 5.38 8.54 -13.02
C ASP A 85 5.87 9.98 -12.81
N TRP A 86 6.15 10.37 -11.58
CA TRP A 86 6.70 11.67 -11.20
C TRP A 86 8.23 11.61 -11.10
N GLY A 87 8.88 12.21 -12.09
CA GLY A 87 10.29 12.56 -11.98
C GLY A 87 10.51 13.86 -11.22
N ARG A 88 11.78 14.18 -10.95
CA ARG A 88 12.18 15.43 -10.29
C ARG A 88 11.80 16.67 -11.11
N ASP A 89 11.99 16.61 -12.43
CA ASP A 89 11.91 17.75 -13.34
C ASP A 89 10.88 17.57 -14.46
N THR A 90 10.34 16.35 -14.61
CA THR A 90 9.35 15.98 -15.62
C THR A 90 8.45 14.86 -15.09
N CYS A 91 7.38 14.55 -15.80
CA CYS A 91 6.54 13.40 -15.51
C CYS A 91 6.20 12.64 -16.78
N HIS A 92 5.99 11.33 -16.63
CA HIS A 92 5.61 10.44 -17.72
C HIS A 92 4.25 9.81 -17.45
N TYR A 93 3.51 9.53 -18.51
CA TYR A 93 2.28 8.76 -18.44
C TYR A 93 2.36 7.50 -19.28
N ARG A 94 1.63 6.48 -18.84
CA ARG A 94 1.30 5.29 -19.61
C ARG A 94 -0.21 5.16 -19.77
N LEU A 95 -0.64 5.09 -21.03
CA LEU A 95 -2.05 4.83 -21.37
C LEU A 95 -2.45 3.42 -20.93
N ILE A 96 -3.52 3.33 -20.13
CA ILE A 96 -4.26 2.11 -19.84
C ILE A 96 -5.59 2.21 -20.58
N ARG A 97 -5.82 1.33 -21.57
CA ARG A 97 -7.04 1.40 -22.38
C ARG A 97 -8.27 0.97 -21.58
N ALA A 98 -9.44 1.34 -22.09
CA ALA A 98 -10.70 0.79 -21.59
C ALA A 98 -10.66 -0.74 -21.63
N ARG A 99 -11.12 -1.37 -20.54
CA ARG A 99 -11.18 -2.84 -20.38
C ARG A 99 -9.85 -3.60 -20.57
N ASP A 100 -8.72 -2.90 -20.45
CA ASP A 100 -7.38 -3.48 -20.64
C ASP A 100 -6.93 -4.34 -19.44
N LEU A 101 -5.91 -5.18 -19.67
CA LEU A 101 -5.34 -6.11 -18.72
C LEU A 101 -3.85 -6.31 -19.03
N ALA A 102 -3.01 -6.35 -18.00
CA ALA A 102 -1.65 -6.85 -18.13
C ALA A 102 -1.33 -7.78 -16.96
N ASP A 103 -1.04 -9.05 -17.27
CA ASP A 103 -0.62 -10.06 -16.28
C ASP A 103 0.81 -9.87 -15.81
N ASN A 104 1.64 -9.27 -16.66
CA ASN A 104 2.99 -8.81 -16.33
C ASN A 104 3.18 -7.44 -16.96
N TRP A 105 3.40 -6.44 -16.12
CA TRP A 105 3.44 -5.04 -16.52
C TRP A 105 4.72 -4.35 -16.04
N PRO A 106 5.82 -4.43 -16.81
CA PRO A 106 7.11 -3.87 -16.42
C PRO A 106 7.09 -2.38 -16.13
N TRP A 107 6.15 -1.64 -16.73
CA TRP A 107 6.03 -0.19 -16.52
C TRP A 107 5.57 0.14 -15.09
N GLY A 108 4.86 -0.77 -14.40
CA GLY A 108 4.37 -0.51 -13.05
C GLY A 108 5.47 -0.41 -11.97
N ALA A 109 6.72 -0.66 -12.33
CA ALA A 109 7.90 -0.30 -11.53
C ALA A 109 8.22 1.21 -11.50
N ARG A 110 7.38 2.03 -12.15
CA ARG A 110 7.44 3.50 -12.20
C ARG A 110 6.12 4.14 -11.76
N LEU A 111 5.19 3.33 -11.22
CA LEU A 111 3.84 3.79 -10.95
C LEU A 111 3.80 4.57 -9.63
N ASP A 112 3.44 5.85 -9.73
CA ASP A 112 3.28 6.75 -8.58
C ASP A 112 1.81 7.10 -8.35
N GLY A 113 1.02 7.17 -9.42
CA GLY A 113 -0.40 7.44 -9.32
C GLY A 113 -1.16 7.15 -10.60
N VAL A 114 -2.46 7.40 -10.57
CA VAL A 114 -3.36 7.20 -11.71
C VAL A 114 -4.26 8.41 -11.86
N ALA A 115 -4.51 8.82 -13.10
CA ALA A 115 -5.42 9.90 -13.45
C ALA A 115 -6.34 9.54 -14.62
N ASP A 116 -7.46 10.25 -14.73
CA ASP A 116 -8.36 10.23 -15.89
C ASP A 116 -7.89 11.15 -17.04
N THR A 117 -6.81 11.93 -16.83
CA THR A 117 -6.16 12.75 -17.86
C THR A 117 -4.65 12.51 -17.88
N THR A 118 -3.94 13.02 -18.89
CA THR A 118 -2.47 12.89 -18.96
C THR A 118 -1.73 13.73 -17.93
N MET A 119 -2.43 14.59 -17.17
CA MET A 119 -1.83 15.54 -16.21
C MET A 119 -0.81 16.52 -16.81
N GLY A 120 -0.74 16.61 -18.15
CA GLY A 120 0.31 17.36 -18.84
C GLY A 120 1.66 16.63 -18.91
N CYS A 121 1.72 15.36 -18.50
CA CYS A 121 2.90 14.52 -18.57
C CYS A 121 3.23 14.11 -20.01
N GLU A 122 4.48 13.72 -20.22
CA GLU A 122 4.97 13.19 -21.49
C GLU A 122 4.64 11.70 -21.62
N VAL A 123 4.64 11.16 -22.83
CA VAL A 123 4.48 9.71 -23.03
C VAL A 123 5.72 8.95 -22.53
N GLY A 124 5.54 7.78 -21.91
CA GLY A 124 6.65 6.92 -21.47
C GLY A 124 6.40 5.44 -21.32
#